data_AF-A0A2H9N156-F1
#
_entry.id   AF-A0A2H9N156-F1
#
_cell.length_a   1.000
_cell.length_b   1.000
_cell.length_c   1.000
_cell.angle_alpha   90.00
_cell.angle_beta   90.00
_cell.angle_gamma   90.00
#
_symmetry.space_group_name_H-M   'P 1'
#
loop_
_entity.id
_entity.type
_entity.pdbx_description
1 polymer ?
#
loop_
_entity_poly.entity_id
_entity_poly.type
_entity_poly.pdbx_seq_one_letter_code
_entity_poly.pdbx_strand_id
1 'polypeptide(L)'
;MIKWMIIGLVLLSFGIADARVLPDTVQLHYPIDLDPLKISGNFVKLSSKELEKKYDDYTVGINENGLIITCNQVGTECLDKAEFRKVLDDMEKEGAYDLSKEEKDSIAGLYQPNVIIKDIPKKSLIGVKIKAKFLEFIGKIFCTHYEVVQECSGDWCSLQEHMSEECAGLE
;
A
#
# COMPACT_ATOMS: atom_id res chain seq x y z
N MET A 1 46.49 41.76 -19.89
CA MET A 1 46.60 40.29 -19.74
C MET A 1 45.43 39.86 -18.86
N ILE A 2 44.23 39.66 -19.38
CA ILE A 2 43.76 38.43 -20.06
C ILE A 2 44.38 37.20 -19.40
N LYS A 3 43.64 36.54 -18.52
CA LYS A 3 42.97 35.26 -18.80
C LYS A 3 42.23 34.85 -17.51
N TRP A 4 40.90 34.82 -17.52
CA TRP A 4 40.14 33.57 -17.74
C TRP A 4 40.53 32.55 -16.66
N MET A 5 39.63 31.99 -15.84
CA MET A 5 38.36 31.41 -16.24
C MET A 5 37.71 30.75 -15.01
N ILE A 6 36.40 30.49 -15.07
CA ILE A 6 35.62 29.53 -14.26
C ILE A 6 35.20 30.11 -12.89
N ILE A 7 34.02 30.71 -12.71
CA ILE A 7 32.66 30.20 -13.02
C ILE A 7 32.53 28.75 -12.59
N GLY A 8 32.17 28.52 -11.33
CA GLY A 8 31.83 27.20 -10.83
C GLY A 8 31.35 27.34 -9.40
N LEU A 9 30.17 27.93 -9.18
CA LEU A 9 28.97 27.10 -9.13
C LEU A 9 29.15 25.96 -8.12
N VAL A 10 29.34 26.32 -6.87
CA VAL A 10 28.84 25.53 -5.76
C VAL A 10 28.15 26.54 -4.83
N LEU A 11 27.09 27.25 -5.27
CA LEU A 11 25.74 26.72 -5.08
C LEU A 11 25.85 25.33 -4.47
N LEU A 12 25.91 25.28 -3.15
CA LEU A 12 25.36 24.18 -2.39
C LEU A 12 23.91 24.06 -2.86
N SER A 13 23.73 23.48 -4.05
CA SER A 13 22.73 22.46 -4.27
C SER A 13 22.98 21.49 -3.14
N PHE A 14 22.34 21.76 -2.00
CA PHE A 14 21.47 20.77 -1.43
C PHE A 14 20.72 20.22 -2.62
N GLY A 15 21.31 19.18 -3.25
CA GLY A 15 20.54 18.14 -3.85
C GLY A 15 19.65 17.72 -2.70
N ILE A 16 18.49 18.36 -2.62
CA ILE A 16 17.32 17.76 -2.04
C ILE A 16 17.27 16.49 -2.88
N ALA A 17 17.85 15.41 -2.35
CA ALA A 17 17.40 14.08 -2.67
C ALA A 17 15.90 14.24 -2.50
N ASP A 18 15.21 14.38 -3.63
CA ASP A 18 13.79 14.59 -3.69
C ASP A 18 13.25 13.25 -3.20
N ALA A 19 13.26 13.09 -1.88
CA ALA A 19 12.63 12.00 -1.18
C ALA A 19 11.17 12.22 -1.55
N ARG A 20 10.77 11.62 -2.67
CA ARG A 20 9.44 11.71 -3.22
C ARG A 20 8.55 11.20 -2.12
N VAL A 21 7.97 12.11 -1.36
CA VAL A 21 7.06 11.75 -0.29
C VAL A 21 5.81 11.27 -1.03
N LEU A 22 5.62 9.96 -1.02
CA LEU A 22 4.46 9.33 -1.64
C LEU A 22 3.23 9.58 -0.76
N PRO A 23 2.04 9.72 -1.36
CA PRO A 23 0.82 9.77 -0.58
C PRO A 23 0.63 8.47 0.20
N ASP A 24 -0.08 8.57 1.31
CA ASP A 24 -0.36 7.40 2.14
C ASP A 24 -1.18 6.37 1.35
N THR A 25 -0.79 5.11 1.48
CA THR A 25 -1.47 4.00 0.79
C THR A 25 -1.96 2.95 1.77
N VAL A 26 -3.07 2.29 1.44
CA VAL A 26 -3.52 1.07 2.12
C VAL A 26 -3.82 0.02 1.08
N GLN A 27 -3.25 -1.16 1.26
CA GLN A 27 -3.48 -2.30 0.38
C GLN A 27 -4.24 -3.38 1.15
N LEU A 28 -5.32 -3.90 0.59
CA LEU A 28 -5.95 -5.13 1.08
C LEU A 28 -5.70 -6.22 0.05
N HIS A 29 -4.97 -7.26 0.43
CA HIS A 29 -4.74 -8.41 -0.45
C HIS A 29 -5.79 -9.47 -0.13
N TYR A 30 -6.84 -9.47 -0.94
CA TYR A 30 -7.94 -10.43 -0.86
C TYR A 30 -8.47 -10.64 -2.28
N PRO A 31 -8.74 -11.89 -2.73
CA PRO A 31 -9.23 -12.14 -4.08
C PRO A 31 -10.52 -11.36 -4.36
N ILE A 32 -10.52 -10.57 -5.45
CA ILE A 32 -11.67 -9.76 -5.87
C ILE A 32 -12.22 -10.29 -7.20
N ASP A 33 -13.53 -10.47 -7.28
CA ASP A 33 -14.22 -10.68 -8.56
C ASP A 33 -14.41 -9.34 -9.27
N LEU A 34 -13.72 -9.16 -10.40
CA LEU A 34 -13.78 -7.95 -11.20
C LEU A 34 -14.97 -7.92 -12.16
N ASP A 35 -15.57 -9.07 -12.47
CA ASP A 35 -16.64 -9.15 -13.47
C ASP A 35 -17.90 -8.38 -13.08
N PRO A 36 -18.43 -8.47 -11.84
CA PRO A 36 -19.60 -7.69 -11.48
C PRO A 36 -19.28 -6.18 -11.38
N LEU A 37 -18.05 -5.82 -10.99
CA LEU A 37 -17.58 -4.43 -10.96
C LEU A 37 -17.49 -3.80 -12.36
N LYS A 38 -17.11 -4.57 -13.38
CA LYS A 38 -17.07 -4.10 -14.78
C LYS A 38 -18.47 -3.80 -15.32
N ILE A 39 -19.48 -4.53 -14.84
CA ILE A 39 -20.86 -4.42 -15.32
C ILE A 39 -21.58 -3.21 -14.70
N SER A 40 -21.28 -2.87 -13.44
CA SER A 40 -21.98 -1.80 -12.73
C SER A 40 -21.75 -0.41 -13.32
N GLY A 41 -20.64 -0.20 -14.03
CA GLY A 41 -20.28 1.09 -14.63
C GLY A 41 -19.85 2.16 -13.62
N ASN A 42 -19.81 1.84 -12.33
CA ASN A 42 -19.38 2.72 -11.24
C ASN A 42 -17.85 2.83 -11.14
N PHE A 43 -17.11 2.06 -11.95
CA PHE A 43 -15.66 1.98 -11.96
C PHE A 43 -15.11 2.34 -13.33
N VAL A 44 -14.04 3.11 -13.35
CA VAL A 44 -13.25 3.42 -14.54
C VAL A 44 -12.36 2.21 -14.86
N LYS A 45 -12.45 1.70 -16.08
CA LYS A 45 -11.59 0.60 -16.53
C LYS A 45 -10.22 1.12 -16.94
N LEU A 46 -9.18 0.77 -16.20
CA LEU A 46 -7.79 1.06 -16.55
C LEU A 46 -7.22 0.01 -17.52
N SER A 47 -7.51 -1.27 -17.26
CA SER A 47 -7.09 -2.38 -18.11
C SER A 47 -8.08 -3.55 -18.07
N SER A 48 -7.75 -4.70 -18.65
CA SER A 48 -8.56 -5.91 -18.51
C SER A 48 -8.59 -6.47 -17.08
N LYS A 49 -7.59 -6.11 -16.26
CA LYS A 49 -7.36 -6.63 -14.91
C LYS A 49 -7.37 -5.56 -13.83
N GLU A 50 -7.58 -4.30 -14.19
CA GLU A 50 -7.53 -3.18 -13.25
C GLU A 50 -8.68 -2.20 -13.48
N LEU A 51 -9.31 -1.82 -12.37
CA LEU A 51 -10.39 -0.86 -12.28
C LEU A 51 -10.04 0.23 -11.27
N GLU A 52 -10.65 1.40 -11.39
CA GLU A 52 -10.44 2.54 -10.50
C GLU A 52 -11.77 3.20 -10.14
N LYS A 53 -11.92 3.60 -8.88
CA LYS A 53 -12.99 4.47 -8.42
C LYS A 53 -12.42 5.65 -7.67
N LYS A 54 -12.81 6.86 -8.06
CA LYS A 54 -12.36 8.10 -7.42
C LYS A 54 -13.37 8.53 -6.36
N TYR A 55 -12.83 8.90 -5.21
CA TYR A 55 -13.52 9.60 -4.13
C TYR A 55 -12.91 11.00 -4.02
N ASP A 56 -13.49 11.87 -3.18
CA ASP A 56 -13.05 13.27 -3.07
C ASP A 56 -11.58 13.36 -2.62
N ASP A 57 -11.21 12.62 -1.56
CA ASP A 57 -9.89 12.72 -0.93
C ASP A 57 -8.93 11.54 -1.22
N TYR A 58 -9.44 10.47 -1.84
CA TYR A 58 -8.67 9.27 -2.15
C TYR A 58 -9.14 8.56 -3.42
N THR A 59 -8.31 7.66 -3.93
CA THR A 59 -8.63 6.79 -5.08
C THR A 59 -8.53 5.34 -4.67
N VAL A 60 -9.47 4.51 -5.15
CA VAL A 60 -9.48 3.06 -4.94
C VAL A 60 -9.17 2.37 -6.26
N GLY A 61 -7.96 1.83 -6.39
CA GLY A 61 -7.57 0.91 -7.44
C GLY A 61 -7.91 -0.53 -7.07
N ILE A 62 -8.40 -1.31 -8.02
CA ILE A 62 -8.92 -2.66 -7.79
C ILE A 62 -8.38 -3.60 -8.84
N ASN A 63 -7.89 -4.76 -8.41
CA ASN A 63 -7.44 -5.84 -9.30
C ASN A 63 -7.82 -7.21 -8.72
N GLU A 64 -7.46 -8.29 -9.42
CA GLU A 64 -7.77 -9.67 -9.03
C GLU A 64 -7.18 -10.07 -7.66
N ASN A 65 -6.15 -9.36 -7.19
CA ASN A 65 -5.46 -9.65 -5.93
C ASN A 65 -5.97 -8.82 -4.75
N GLY A 66 -6.78 -7.80 -4.99
CA GLY A 66 -7.19 -6.90 -3.92
C GLY A 66 -7.55 -5.49 -4.34
N LEU A 67 -7.46 -4.61 -3.34
CA LEU A 67 -7.72 -3.18 -3.46
C LEU A 67 -6.56 -2.37 -2.91
N ILE A 68 -6.26 -1.26 -3.59
CA ILE A 68 -5.21 -0.30 -3.27
C ILE A 68 -5.90 1.05 -3.12
N ILE A 69 -5.86 1.59 -1.92
CA ILE A 69 -6.38 2.92 -1.61
C ILE A 69 -5.19 3.87 -1.52
N THR A 70 -5.26 4.98 -2.25
CA THR A 70 -4.20 5.98 -2.29
C THR A 70 -4.79 7.34 -1.96
N CYS A 71 -4.22 8.03 -0.97
CA CYS A 71 -4.59 9.41 -0.68
C CYS A 71 -4.24 10.32 -1.85
N ASN A 72 -5.09 11.30 -2.15
CA ASN A 72 -4.82 12.25 -3.23
C ASN A 72 -3.73 13.27 -2.83
N GLN A 73 -3.52 13.47 -1.52
CA GLN A 73 -2.52 14.38 -0.96
C GLN A 73 -1.50 13.62 -0.09
N VAL A 74 -0.32 14.22 0.03
CA VAL A 74 0.83 13.65 0.73
C VAL A 74 0.84 14.09 2.19
N GLY A 75 1.09 13.16 3.11
CA GLY A 75 1.17 13.45 4.55
C GLY A 75 -0.18 13.77 5.19
N THR A 76 -1.28 13.32 4.58
CA THR A 76 -2.64 13.50 5.07
C THR A 76 -3.30 12.15 5.28
N GLU A 77 -3.88 11.95 6.46
CA GLU A 77 -4.84 10.86 6.69
C GLU A 77 -6.14 11.20 5.95
N CYS A 78 -6.25 10.72 4.69
CA CYS A 78 -7.39 11.00 3.82
C CYS A 78 -8.59 10.06 4.03
N LEU A 79 -8.43 9.06 4.89
CA LEU A 79 -9.40 8.01 5.15
C LEU A 79 -9.37 7.67 6.63
N ASP A 80 -10.53 7.42 7.23
CA ASP A 80 -10.61 6.82 8.56
C ASP A 80 -11.15 5.38 8.54
N LYS A 81 -11.21 4.76 9.72
CA LYS A 81 -11.76 3.40 9.88
C LYS A 81 -13.20 3.26 9.36
N ALA A 82 -14.05 4.26 9.56
CA ALA A 82 -15.45 4.22 9.15
C ALA A 82 -15.58 4.33 7.62
N GLU A 83 -14.78 5.18 7.00
CA GLU A 83 -14.71 5.32 5.54
C GLU A 83 -14.14 4.08 4.89
N PHE A 84 -13.07 3.51 5.44
CA PHE A 84 -12.54 2.23 4.95
C PHE A 84 -13.58 1.12 5.05
N ARG A 85 -14.30 1.04 6.18
CA ARG A 85 -15.40 0.08 6.37
C ARG A 85 -16.51 0.26 5.32
N LYS A 86 -16.82 1.50 4.94
CA LYS A 86 -17.78 1.82 3.89
C LYS A 86 -17.30 1.40 2.51
N VAL A 87 -16.01 1.58 2.20
CA VAL A 87 -15.42 1.05 0.95
C VAL A 87 -15.62 -0.47 0.89
N LEU A 88 -15.43 -1.18 2.01
CA LEU A 88 -15.65 -2.62 2.03
C LEU A 88 -17.12 -3.01 1.76
N ASP A 89 -18.08 -2.30 2.36
CA ASP A 89 -19.50 -2.53 2.09
C ASP A 89 -19.90 -2.19 0.65
N ASP A 90 -19.33 -1.14 0.08
CA ASP A 90 -19.61 -0.76 -1.30
C ASP A 90 -19.12 -1.84 -2.28
N MET A 91 -17.94 -2.43 -2.05
CA MET A 91 -17.42 -3.51 -2.90
C MET A 91 -18.26 -4.79 -2.79
N GLU A 92 -18.67 -5.17 -1.58
CA GLU A 92 -19.54 -6.33 -1.37
C GLU A 92 -20.92 -6.16 -2.03
N LYS A 93 -21.54 -4.97 -1.93
CA LYS A 93 -22.85 -4.69 -2.59
C LYS A 93 -22.77 -4.82 -4.11
N GLU A 94 -21.61 -4.52 -4.67
CA GLU A 94 -21.32 -4.67 -6.09
C GLU A 94 -20.91 -6.11 -6.46
N GLY A 95 -20.97 -7.05 -5.51
CA GLY A 95 -20.69 -8.47 -5.74
C GLY A 95 -19.21 -8.83 -5.85
N ALA A 96 -18.29 -7.94 -5.45
CA ALA A 96 -16.85 -8.13 -5.63
C ALA A 96 -16.26 -9.25 -4.74
N TYR A 97 -16.93 -9.53 -3.62
CA TYR A 97 -16.60 -10.58 -2.66
C TYR A 97 -17.74 -10.76 -1.65
N ASP A 98 -17.60 -11.75 -0.78
CA ASP A 98 -18.51 -12.05 0.33
C ASP A 98 -17.70 -12.13 1.64
N LEU A 99 -17.58 -10.99 2.33
CA LEU A 99 -16.90 -10.90 3.62
C LEU A 99 -17.95 -10.70 4.70
N SER A 100 -17.91 -11.52 5.75
CA SER A 100 -18.85 -11.34 6.87
C SER A 100 -18.69 -9.96 7.52
N LYS A 101 -19.74 -9.50 8.22
CA LYS A 101 -19.69 -8.24 8.97
C LYS A 101 -18.48 -8.19 9.92
N GLU A 102 -18.20 -9.31 10.60
CA GLU A 102 -17.11 -9.45 11.57
C GLU A 102 -15.72 -9.35 10.91
N GLU A 103 -15.57 -9.92 9.71
CA GLU A 103 -14.34 -9.79 8.93
C GLU A 103 -14.13 -8.35 8.46
N LYS A 104 -15.16 -7.70 7.93
CA LYS A 104 -15.06 -6.30 7.52
C LYS A 104 -14.75 -5.37 8.69
N ASP A 105 -15.35 -5.61 9.86
CA ASP A 105 -15.06 -4.86 11.09
C ASP A 105 -13.61 -5.10 11.57
N SER A 106 -13.09 -6.32 11.41
CA SER A 106 -11.71 -6.69 11.74
C SER A 106 -10.70 -6.03 10.79
N ILE A 107 -10.91 -6.15 9.48
CA ILE A 107 -10.10 -5.50 8.43
C ILE A 107 -10.09 -3.99 8.64
N ALA A 108 -11.26 -3.39 8.88
CA ALA A 108 -11.36 -1.96 9.12
C ALA A 108 -10.64 -1.53 10.42
N GLY A 109 -10.64 -2.38 11.44
CA GLY A 109 -9.90 -2.15 12.68
C GLY A 109 -8.37 -2.14 12.51
N LEU A 110 -7.85 -2.77 11.46
CA LEU A 110 -6.42 -2.84 11.14
C LEU A 110 -5.95 -1.69 10.24
N TYR A 111 -6.84 -0.75 9.91
CA TYR A 111 -6.51 0.41 9.09
C TYR A 111 -5.46 1.29 9.76
N GLN A 112 -4.38 1.55 9.04
CA GLN A 112 -3.34 2.54 9.34
C GLN A 112 -2.78 3.07 8.01
N PRO A 113 -2.21 4.28 7.96
CA PRO A 113 -1.47 4.74 6.79
C PRO A 113 -0.30 3.81 6.45
N ASN A 114 -0.07 3.55 5.16
CA ASN A 114 1.08 2.78 4.62
C ASN A 114 1.17 1.33 5.08
N VAL A 115 0.02 0.64 5.15
CA VAL A 115 -0.03 -0.77 5.51
C VAL A 115 -0.63 -1.65 4.42
N ILE A 116 -0.25 -2.92 4.47
CA ILE A 116 -0.83 -4.02 3.71
C ILE A 116 -1.63 -4.88 4.68
N ILE A 117 -2.91 -5.11 4.40
CA ILE A 117 -3.79 -5.96 5.18
C ILE A 117 -3.96 -7.29 4.44
N LYS A 118 -3.70 -8.40 5.14
CA LYS A 118 -3.79 -9.75 4.57
C LYS A 118 -4.45 -10.74 5.52
N ASP A 119 -5.08 -11.75 4.96
CA ASP A 119 -5.49 -12.95 5.70
C ASP A 119 -4.27 -13.85 5.94
N ILE A 120 -3.85 -13.94 7.20
CA ILE A 120 -2.74 -14.77 7.68
C ILE A 120 -3.24 -15.61 8.86
N PRO A 121 -3.59 -16.88 8.61
CA PRO A 121 -4.03 -17.78 9.66
C PRO A 121 -3.03 -17.83 10.81
N LYS A 122 -3.52 -17.84 12.06
CA LYS A 122 -2.66 -17.78 13.26
C LYS A 122 -1.49 -18.78 13.27
N LYS A 123 -1.71 -19.99 12.74
CA LYS A 123 -0.68 -21.04 12.62
C LYS A 123 0.51 -20.65 11.73
N SER A 124 0.29 -19.74 10.77
CA SER A 124 1.29 -19.28 9.80
C SER A 124 2.07 -18.06 10.29
N LEU A 125 1.57 -17.33 11.30
CA LEU A 125 2.17 -16.07 11.79
C LEU A 125 3.64 -16.21 12.20
N ILE A 126 3.98 -17.32 12.86
CA ILE A 126 5.37 -17.58 13.28
C ILE A 126 6.28 -17.68 12.05
N GLY A 127 5.84 -18.38 11.01
CA GLY A 127 6.58 -18.53 9.76
C GLY A 127 6.79 -17.19 9.05
N VAL A 128 5.76 -16.33 9.01
CA VAL A 128 5.85 -14.98 8.44
C VAL A 128 6.88 -14.14 9.20
N LYS A 129 6.84 -14.14 10.55
CA LYS A 129 7.80 -13.40 11.38
C LYS A 129 9.24 -13.90 11.19
N ILE A 130 9.45 -15.22 11.10
CA ILE A 130 10.77 -15.79 10.84
C ILE A 130 11.27 -15.39 9.44
N LYS A 131 10.41 -15.47 8.42
CA LYS A 131 10.75 -15.05 7.05
C LYS A 131 11.16 -13.58 7.01
N ALA A 132 10.42 -12.70 7.69
CA ALA A 132 10.75 -11.29 7.79
C ALA A 132 12.14 -11.07 8.41
N LYS A 133 12.43 -11.74 9.55
CA LYS A 133 13.75 -11.66 10.21
C LYS A 133 14.90 -12.17 9.33
N PHE A 134 14.66 -13.23 8.56
CA PHE A 134 15.64 -13.75 7.63
C PHE A 134 15.91 -12.78 6.47
N LEU A 135 14.86 -12.19 5.89
CA LEU A 135 14.99 -11.20 4.82
C LEU A 135 15.62 -9.89 5.31
N GLU A 136 15.30 -9.45 6.53
CA GLU A 136 15.95 -8.33 7.21
C GLU A 136 17.45 -8.60 7.39
N PHE A 137 17.83 -9.82 7.79
CA PHE A 137 19.23 -10.20 7.93
C PHE A 137 19.99 -10.19 6.60
N ILE A 138 19.41 -10.77 5.54
CA ILE A 138 19.99 -10.75 4.19
C ILE A 138 20.00 -9.33 3.61
N GLY A 139 19.03 -8.50 4.00
CA GLY A 139 18.91 -7.11 3.61
C GLY A 139 20.11 -6.25 4.00
N LYS A 140 20.93 -6.69 4.96
CA LYS A 140 22.19 -6.03 5.32
C LYS A 140 23.29 -6.17 4.26
N ILE A 141 23.11 -7.06 3.28
CA ILE A 141 24.10 -7.38 2.24
C ILE A 141 23.49 -7.19 0.84
N PHE A 142 22.19 -7.41 0.69
CA PHE A 142 21.49 -7.30 -0.59
C PHE A 142 20.30 -6.35 -0.49
N CYS A 143 19.91 -5.76 -1.62
CA CYS A 143 18.62 -5.08 -1.71
C CYS A 143 17.49 -6.11 -1.53
N THR A 144 16.70 -5.96 -0.47
CA THR A 144 15.56 -6.82 -0.16
C THR A 144 14.34 -6.01 0.30
N HIS A 145 13.17 -6.45 -0.15
CA HIS A 145 11.88 -6.01 0.36
C HIS A 145 11.33 -7.07 1.30
N TYR A 146 10.77 -6.65 2.43
CA TYR A 146 10.17 -7.57 3.39
C TYR A 146 9.02 -6.93 4.16
N GLU A 147 8.06 -7.76 4.55
CA GLU A 147 6.85 -7.34 5.26
C GLU A 147 6.98 -7.68 6.74
N VAL A 148 6.68 -6.71 7.61
CA VAL A 148 6.69 -6.89 9.06
C VAL A 148 5.26 -6.78 9.58
N VAL A 149 4.81 -7.81 10.29
CA VAL A 149 3.49 -7.82 10.94
C VAL A 149 3.46 -6.77 12.06
N GLN A 150 2.52 -5.84 11.98
CA GLN A 150 2.29 -4.80 12.98
C GLN A 150 1.25 -5.27 14.00
N GLU A 151 0.03 -5.52 13.53
CA GLU A 151 -1.11 -5.89 14.36
C GLU A 151 -1.95 -6.99 13.67
N CYS A 152 -2.67 -7.80 14.46
CA CYS A 152 -3.59 -8.80 13.94
C CYS A 152 -4.92 -8.78 14.71
N SER A 153 -6.02 -8.94 13.98
CA SER A 153 -7.38 -9.12 14.49
C SER A 153 -7.97 -10.39 13.88
N GLY A 154 -8.08 -11.45 14.69
CA GLY A 154 -8.48 -12.76 14.18
C GLY A 154 -7.39 -13.39 13.31
N ASP A 155 -7.74 -13.77 12.08
CA ASP A 155 -6.80 -14.23 11.05
C ASP A 155 -6.32 -13.09 10.13
N TRP A 156 -6.85 -11.87 10.28
CA TRP A 156 -6.39 -10.71 9.52
C TRP A 156 -5.23 -10.01 10.21
N CYS A 157 -4.25 -9.55 9.44
CA CYS A 157 -3.11 -8.79 9.95
C CYS A 157 -2.78 -7.57 9.09
N SER A 158 -2.38 -6.48 9.74
CA SER A 158 -1.69 -5.36 9.11
C SER A 158 -0.19 -5.62 9.08
N LEU A 159 0.42 -5.34 7.95
CA LEU A 159 1.84 -5.46 7.70
C LEU A 159 2.37 -4.14 7.15
N GLN A 160 3.59 -3.80 7.53
CA GLN A 160 4.32 -2.69 6.92
C GLN A 160 5.37 -3.26 5.97
N GLU A 161 5.45 -2.69 4.76
CA GLU A 161 6.55 -3.00 3.84
C GLU A 161 7.79 -2.21 4.26
N HIS A 162 8.91 -2.92 4.35
CA HIS A 162 10.22 -2.36 4.58
C HIS A 162 11.14 -2.71 3.42
N MET A 163 12.02 -1.78 3.12
CA MET A 163 13.07 -1.93 2.13
C MET A 163 14.42 -1.83 2.84
N SER A 164 15.39 -2.66 2.45
CA SER A 164 16.74 -2.58 3.01
C SER A 164 17.48 -1.34 2.50
N GLU A 165 18.43 -0.85 3.29
CA GLU A 165 19.25 0.35 2.95
C GLU A 165 20.01 0.17 1.63
N GLU A 166 20.41 -1.06 1.31
CA GLU A 166 21.12 -1.40 0.07
C GLU A 166 20.30 -1.13 -1.20
N CYS A 167 18.97 -1.02 -1.09
CA CYS A 167 18.13 -0.62 -2.22
C CYS A 167 18.25 0.87 -2.55
N ALA A 168 18.58 1.73 -1.58
CA ALA A 168 18.70 3.18 -1.80
C ALA A 168 19.92 3.54 -2.69
N GLY A 169 20.88 2.63 -2.86
CA GLY A 169 22.03 2.81 -3.76
C GLY A 169 21.80 2.35 -5.21
N LEU A 170 20.62 1.81 -5.52
CA LEU A 170 20.25 1.26 -6.84
C LEU A 170 19.24 2.13 -7.62
N GLU A 171 18.76 3.23 -7.02
CA GLU A 171 17.83 4.20 -7.64
C GLU A 171 18.54 5.31 -8.44
#